data_AF-A0A504Y010-F1
#
_entry.id   AF-A0A504Y010-F1
#
_cell.length_a   1.000
_cell.length_b   1.000
_cell.length_c   1.000
_cell.angle_alpha   90.00
_cell.angle_beta   90.00
_cell.angle_gamma   90.00
#
_symmetry.space_group_name_H-M   'P 1'
#
loop_
_entity.id
_entity.type
_entity.pdbx_description
1 polymer ?
#
loop_
_entity_poly.entity_id
_entity_poly.type
_entity_poly.pdbx_seq_one_letter_code
_entity_poly.pdbx_strand_id
1 'polypeptide(L)'
;MLPLTLLRHCNSLPQCAAAAPLSRRCALSSALAKGTTSTHASAFRTASITECRFLATATGVCGSPSTDSFSLDPPIEVSHLRAARDGHLKKTLTAKLRQLDAMERIKAECDEIAFHYPDVFMKQLFAFLVLQAAVLFDWTYVHFDWNFVEPITYLVGYSATWIAIAWYGAMQQEFSYESLHRFLQNAKRERLYKAHQFDQQAYEALRVEVAKLDRVVRGLEGV
;
A
#
# COMPACT_ATOMS: atom_id res chain seq x y z
N MET A 1 -0.53 -22.92 32.05
CA MET A 1 0.43 -21.84 32.37
C MET A 1 0.83 -21.16 31.05
N LEU A 2 -0.02 -20.28 30.54
CA LEU A 2 0.21 -19.45 29.35
C LEU A 2 0.63 -18.05 29.82
N PRO A 3 1.65 -17.42 29.23
CA PRO A 3 2.17 -16.15 29.73
C PRO A 3 1.18 -15.02 29.42
N LEU A 4 0.68 -14.39 30.49
CA LEU A 4 -0.26 -13.26 30.53
C LEU A 4 0.30 -11.93 29.98
N THR A 5 1.38 -11.95 29.21
CA THR A 5 2.11 -10.74 28.81
C THR A 5 1.58 -10.05 27.55
N LEU A 6 0.70 -10.70 26.77
CA LEU A 6 0.13 -10.11 25.54
C LEU A 6 -1.21 -9.38 25.74
N LEU A 7 -1.83 -9.46 26.91
CA LEU A 7 -3.12 -8.78 27.19
C LEU A 7 -2.95 -7.32 27.67
N ARG A 8 -1.73 -6.85 27.92
CA ARG A 8 -1.49 -5.53 28.53
C ARG A 8 -1.45 -4.35 27.54
N HIS A 9 -1.61 -4.58 26.24
CA HIS A 9 -1.53 -3.51 25.22
C HIS A 9 -2.86 -3.18 24.51
N CYS A 10 -3.99 -3.74 24.97
CA CYS A 10 -5.32 -3.46 24.41
C CYS A 10 -6.19 -2.56 25.29
N ASN A 11 -5.60 -1.59 26.01
CA ASN A 11 -6.38 -0.57 26.73
C ASN A 11 -5.99 0.83 26.26
N SER A 12 -6.45 1.17 25.05
CA SER A 12 -6.59 2.55 24.60
C SER A 12 -7.73 2.62 23.59
N LEU A 13 -8.96 2.65 24.12
CA LEU A 13 -10.13 3.17 23.42
C LEU A 13 -9.95 4.67 23.19
N PRO A 14 -10.31 5.19 22.02
CA PRO A 14 -10.98 6.48 21.94
C PRO A 14 -12.45 6.24 21.60
N GLN A 15 -13.32 6.63 22.53
CA GLN A 15 -14.68 7.05 22.21
C GLN A 15 -14.58 8.29 21.32
N CYS A 16 -15.17 8.23 20.12
CA CYS A 16 -15.81 9.39 19.49
C CYS A 16 -16.66 8.90 18.32
N ALA A 17 -17.97 8.95 18.56
CA ALA A 17 -18.99 8.84 17.55
C ALA A 17 -18.97 10.09 16.65
N ALA A 18 -18.97 9.91 15.33
CA ALA A 18 -19.43 10.92 14.39
C ALA A 18 -19.97 10.23 13.14
N ALA A 19 -21.19 10.63 12.79
CA ALA A 19 -22.05 10.10 11.75
C ALA A 19 -21.41 10.06 10.34
N ALA A 20 -21.65 8.96 9.62
CA ALA A 20 -21.43 8.87 8.18
C ALA A 20 -22.74 9.23 7.45
N PRO A 21 -22.73 10.14 6.46
CA PRO A 21 -23.88 10.34 5.59
C PRO A 21 -23.95 9.28 4.50
N LEU A 22 -25.11 8.63 4.42
CA LEU A 22 -25.55 7.72 3.37
C LEU A 22 -25.59 8.45 2.01
N SER A 23 -24.67 8.16 1.09
CA SER A 23 -24.81 8.55 -0.31
C SER A 23 -25.57 7.46 -1.09
N ARG A 24 -26.85 7.72 -1.35
CA ARG A 24 -27.71 6.99 -2.27
C ARG A 24 -27.10 6.94 -3.67
N ARG A 25 -26.91 5.74 -4.21
CA ARG A 25 -26.82 5.51 -5.67
C ARG A 25 -28.25 5.36 -6.20
N CYS A 26 -28.70 6.31 -7.01
CA CYS A 26 -29.87 6.14 -7.86
C CYS A 26 -29.39 5.98 -9.31
N ALA A 27 -29.57 4.78 -9.84
CA ALA A 27 -29.70 4.55 -11.26
C ALA A 27 -31.12 4.98 -11.68
N LEU A 28 -31.26 5.80 -12.72
CA LEU A 28 -32.46 5.79 -13.54
C LEU A 28 -32.18 6.32 -14.95
N SER A 29 -32.31 5.38 -15.89
CA SER A 29 -32.94 5.46 -17.21
C SER A 29 -32.55 6.55 -18.20
N SER A 30 -31.91 6.06 -19.27
CA SER A 30 -32.03 6.42 -20.68
C SER A 30 -33.19 7.33 -21.07
N ALA A 31 -32.85 8.48 -21.66
CA ALA A 31 -33.71 9.24 -22.55
C ALA A 31 -33.11 9.25 -23.96
N LEU A 32 -33.97 8.89 -24.90
CA LEU A 32 -33.79 8.73 -26.33
C LEU A 32 -34.10 10.07 -27.03
N ALA A 33 -33.16 10.64 -27.79
CA ALA A 33 -33.49 11.61 -28.84
C ALA A 33 -32.40 11.68 -29.93
N LYS A 34 -32.86 11.51 -31.16
CA LYS A 34 -32.14 11.48 -32.44
C LYS A 34 -31.63 12.86 -32.86
N GLY A 35 -30.62 12.90 -33.74
CA GLY A 35 -30.48 13.99 -34.72
C GLY A 35 -29.08 14.33 -35.22
N THR A 36 -28.62 13.60 -36.24
CA THR A 36 -27.95 14.09 -37.47
C THR A 36 -26.72 15.04 -37.44
N THR A 37 -25.61 14.48 -37.96
CA THR A 37 -24.68 15.05 -38.98
C THR A 37 -23.96 16.37 -38.72
N SER A 38 -22.63 16.33 -38.59
CA SER A 38 -21.69 16.85 -39.60
C SER A 38 -20.24 16.73 -39.13
N THR A 39 -19.46 15.99 -39.91
CA THR A 39 -18.10 16.28 -40.39
C THR A 39 -17.46 17.56 -39.83
N HIS A 40 -16.31 17.42 -39.15
CA HIS A 40 -15.14 18.28 -39.35
C HIS A 40 -13.87 17.61 -38.81
N ALA A 41 -12.92 17.39 -39.73
CA ALA A 41 -11.55 17.01 -39.46
C ALA A 41 -10.76 18.19 -38.87
N SER A 42 -9.89 17.92 -37.90
CA SER A 42 -8.61 18.62 -37.65
C SER A 42 -7.95 17.98 -36.42
N ALA A 43 -6.91 17.16 -36.61
CA ALA A 43 -5.52 17.59 -36.54
C ALA A 43 -5.16 18.23 -35.18
N PHE A 44 -4.96 17.40 -34.15
CA PHE A 44 -4.40 17.85 -32.89
C PHE A 44 -2.87 17.92 -33.02
N ARG A 45 -2.41 19.17 -33.15
CA ARG A 45 -1.01 19.56 -33.33
C ARG A 45 -0.22 19.24 -32.07
N THR A 46 0.93 18.65 -32.27
CA THR A 46 2.05 18.64 -31.33
C THR A 46 2.50 20.08 -31.09
N ALA A 47 2.44 20.52 -29.84
CA ALA A 47 2.95 21.82 -29.44
C ALA A 47 4.48 21.73 -29.27
N SER A 48 5.16 22.35 -30.23
CA SER A 48 6.56 22.76 -30.18
C SER A 48 6.79 23.71 -29.00
N ILE A 49 7.79 23.41 -28.16
CA ILE A 49 8.46 24.43 -27.36
C ILE A 49 9.66 24.88 -28.19
N THR A 50 9.52 26.07 -28.76
CA THR A 50 10.56 26.83 -29.43
C THR A 50 11.26 27.70 -28.40
N GLU A 51 12.55 27.93 -28.65
CA GLU A 51 13.29 29.16 -28.37
C GLU A 51 14.25 29.18 -27.17
N CYS A 52 15.52 28.88 -27.46
CA CYS A 52 16.61 29.74 -27.01
C CYS A 52 17.50 30.09 -28.21
N ARG A 53 17.25 31.31 -28.66
CA ARG A 53 17.95 32.17 -29.60
C ARG A 53 19.45 32.27 -29.25
N PHE A 54 20.33 31.91 -30.17
CA PHE A 54 21.68 32.48 -30.19
C PHE A 54 21.97 32.97 -31.60
N LEU A 55 22.09 34.29 -31.70
CA LEU A 55 22.44 35.03 -32.91
C LEU A 55 23.93 34.85 -33.18
N ALA A 56 24.30 34.45 -34.38
CA ALA A 56 25.63 34.72 -34.92
C ALA A 56 25.50 34.98 -36.42
N THR A 57 25.49 36.27 -36.73
CA THR A 57 25.51 36.89 -38.04
C THR A 57 26.74 36.46 -38.84
N ALA A 58 26.55 36.32 -40.15
CA ALA A 58 27.55 35.99 -41.14
C ALA A 58 28.80 36.88 -41.12
N THR A 59 29.93 36.33 -41.56
CA THR A 59 30.78 36.92 -42.62
C THR A 59 31.84 35.91 -43.03
N GLY A 60 31.89 35.61 -44.33
CA GLY A 60 33.02 34.91 -44.92
C GLY A 60 34.21 35.86 -45.03
N VAL A 61 35.38 35.39 -44.63
CA VAL A 61 36.69 35.93 -45.01
C VAL A 61 37.62 34.73 -45.22
N CYS A 62 38.11 34.57 -46.45
CA CYS A 62 39.29 33.76 -46.75
C CYS A 62 40.54 34.47 -46.20
N GLY A 63 41.39 33.75 -45.48
CA GLY A 63 42.68 34.25 -45.02
C GLY A 63 43.55 33.13 -44.42
N SER A 64 44.70 32.93 -45.07
CA SER A 64 45.81 31.97 -44.90
C SER A 64 46.30 31.65 -43.47
N PRO A 65 47.11 30.57 -43.29
CA PRO A 65 47.39 29.94 -42.01
C PRO A 65 48.49 30.70 -41.25
N SER A 66 48.25 30.93 -39.95
CA SER A 66 49.32 31.28 -39.01
C SER A 66 49.19 30.42 -37.76
N THR A 67 50.34 29.88 -37.43
CA THR A 67 50.67 28.92 -36.40
C THR A 67 50.47 29.57 -35.04
N ASP A 68 49.33 29.33 -34.40
CA ASP A 68 49.15 29.61 -32.97
C ASP A 68 48.89 28.30 -32.24
N SER A 69 49.75 28.06 -31.26
CA SER A 69 49.78 26.92 -30.37
C SER A 69 48.46 26.74 -29.64
N PHE A 70 47.60 25.87 -30.18
CA PHE A 70 46.48 25.28 -29.46
C PHE A 70 47.08 24.28 -28.47
N SER A 71 47.24 24.70 -27.22
CA SER A 71 47.51 23.80 -26.11
C SER A 71 46.42 22.74 -26.10
N LEU A 72 46.77 21.51 -26.48
CA LEU A 72 45.93 20.34 -26.35
C LEU A 72 45.36 20.31 -24.93
N ASP A 73 44.05 20.44 -24.81
CA ASP A 73 43.35 19.95 -23.62
C ASP A 73 43.86 18.53 -23.34
N PRO A 74 44.27 18.21 -22.10
CA PRO A 74 44.72 16.87 -21.79
C PRO A 74 43.61 15.88 -22.19
N PRO A 75 43.96 14.74 -22.82
CA PRO A 75 42.97 13.75 -23.20
C PRO A 75 42.21 13.35 -21.92
N ILE A 76 40.90 13.62 -21.91
CA ILE A 76 40.00 13.26 -20.81
C ILE A 76 40.09 11.74 -20.68
N GLU A 77 40.92 11.27 -19.77
CA GLU A 77 41.21 9.86 -19.60
C GLU A 77 40.02 9.22 -18.89
N VAL A 78 39.38 8.31 -19.60
CA VAL A 78 38.07 7.73 -19.26
C VAL A 78 38.07 7.04 -17.89
N SER A 79 39.25 6.71 -17.35
CA SER A 79 39.47 6.11 -16.04
C SER A 79 39.00 7.01 -14.89
N HIS A 80 39.29 8.32 -14.93
CA HIS A 80 38.94 9.24 -13.85
C HIS A 80 37.44 9.56 -13.83
N LEU A 81 36.78 9.58 -15.00
CA LEU A 81 35.32 9.67 -15.08
C LEU A 81 34.63 8.42 -14.53
N ARG A 82 35.17 7.22 -14.81
CA ARG A 82 34.66 5.96 -14.22
C ARG A 82 34.81 5.95 -12.70
N ALA A 83 35.98 6.34 -12.19
CA ALA A 83 36.23 6.38 -10.75
C ALA A 83 35.31 7.37 -10.01
N ALA A 84 35.10 8.56 -10.55
CA ALA A 84 34.18 9.55 -9.97
C ALA A 84 32.72 9.07 -10.00
N ARG A 85 32.29 8.50 -11.13
CA ARG A 85 30.94 7.94 -11.34
C ARG A 85 30.67 6.77 -10.40
N ASP A 86 31.56 5.79 -10.37
CA ASP A 86 31.43 4.62 -9.50
C ASP A 86 31.46 5.03 -8.03
N GLY A 87 32.32 5.98 -7.68
CA GLY A 87 32.39 6.56 -6.33
C GLY A 87 31.07 7.19 -5.90
N HIS A 88 30.45 8.04 -6.73
CA HIS A 88 29.22 8.75 -6.34
C HIS A 88 27.96 7.86 -6.43
N LEU A 89 27.77 7.12 -7.54
CA LEU A 89 26.58 6.28 -7.74
C LEU A 89 26.54 5.11 -6.76
N LYS A 90 27.65 4.39 -6.55
CA LYS A 90 27.68 3.25 -5.62
C LYS A 90 27.51 3.72 -4.17
N LYS A 91 28.06 4.87 -3.79
CA LYS A 91 27.81 5.48 -2.47
C LYS A 91 26.32 5.84 -2.28
N THR A 92 25.70 6.44 -3.29
CA THR A 92 24.28 6.82 -3.22
C THR A 92 23.37 5.59 -3.16
N LEU A 93 23.68 4.56 -3.97
CA LEU A 93 22.96 3.28 -3.98
C LEU A 93 23.06 2.56 -2.64
N THR A 94 24.27 2.46 -2.08
CA THR A 94 24.47 1.82 -0.77
C THR A 94 23.78 2.57 0.37
N ALA A 95 23.74 3.91 0.33
CA ALA A 95 22.99 4.71 1.29
C ALA A 95 21.47 4.45 1.21
N LYS A 96 20.92 4.42 -0.01
CA LYS A 96 19.49 4.15 -0.25
C LYS A 96 19.10 2.71 0.10
N LEU A 97 19.97 1.73 -0.19
CA LEU A 97 19.77 0.34 0.24
C LEU A 97 19.74 0.19 1.75
N ARG A 98 20.61 0.90 2.50
CA ARG A 98 20.55 0.89 3.98
C ARG A 98 19.24 1.47 4.51
N GLN A 99 18.72 2.53 3.89
CA GLN A 99 17.42 3.09 4.25
C GLN A 99 16.29 2.10 3.96
N LEU A 100 16.35 1.41 2.82
CA LEU A 100 15.36 0.40 2.45
C LEU A 100 15.39 -0.80 3.41
N ASP A 101 16.56 -1.33 3.75
CA ASP A 101 16.73 -2.42 4.72
C ASP A 101 16.16 -2.02 6.11
N ALA A 102 16.41 -0.78 6.56
CA ALA A 102 15.83 -0.29 7.82
C ALA A 102 14.29 -0.28 7.80
N MET A 103 13.68 0.17 6.69
CA MET A 103 12.22 0.17 6.54
C MET A 103 11.64 -1.24 6.36
N GLU A 104 12.37 -2.14 5.69
CA GLU A 104 11.95 -3.51 5.43
C GLU A 104 11.94 -4.35 6.71
N ARG A 105 12.87 -4.11 7.64
CA ARG A 105 12.84 -4.74 8.97
C ARG A 105 11.57 -4.40 9.74
N ILE A 106 11.19 -3.13 9.80
CA ILE A 106 9.96 -2.68 10.48
C ILE A 106 8.73 -3.32 9.83
N LYS A 107 8.73 -3.39 8.49
CA LYS A 107 7.65 -4.05 7.75
C LYS A 107 7.58 -5.54 8.05
N ALA A 108 8.72 -6.23 8.08
CA ALA A 108 8.80 -7.67 8.36
C ALA A 108 8.26 -7.99 9.76
N GLU A 109 8.63 -7.20 10.76
CA GLU A 109 8.09 -7.33 12.13
C GLU A 109 6.56 -7.14 12.15
N CYS A 110 6.05 -6.13 11.45
CA CYS A 110 4.61 -5.91 11.35
C CYS A 110 3.87 -7.05 10.62
N ASP A 111 4.45 -7.55 9.54
CA ASP A 111 3.86 -8.62 8.71
C ASP A 111 3.87 -9.96 9.46
N GLU A 112 4.88 -10.25 10.27
CA GLU A 112 4.94 -11.44 11.14
C GLU A 112 3.82 -11.42 12.18
N ILE A 113 3.63 -10.28 12.86
CA ILE A 113 2.55 -10.12 13.85
C ILE A 113 1.18 -10.25 13.16
N ALA A 114 1.02 -9.71 11.96
CA ALA A 114 -0.22 -9.79 11.22
C ALA A 114 -0.54 -11.21 10.73
N PHE A 115 0.47 -12.02 10.42
CA PHE A 115 0.28 -13.39 9.95
C PHE A 115 -0.31 -14.31 11.02
N HIS A 116 0.11 -14.17 12.28
CA HIS A 116 -0.41 -14.99 13.38
C HIS A 116 -1.77 -14.52 13.91
N TYR A 117 -2.20 -13.31 13.57
CA TYR A 117 -3.41 -12.71 14.13
C TYR A 117 -4.70 -13.50 13.84
N PRO A 118 -4.97 -13.97 12.61
CA PRO A 118 -6.20 -14.68 12.32
C PRO A 118 -6.29 -16.04 13.04
N ASP A 119 -5.17 -16.75 13.21
CA ASP A 119 -5.13 -18.01 13.96
C ASP A 119 -5.48 -17.82 15.43
N VAL A 120 -4.98 -16.75 16.05
CA VAL A 120 -5.32 -16.39 17.42
C VAL A 120 -6.79 -16.01 17.52
N PHE A 121 -7.33 -15.26 16.55
CA PHE A 121 -8.73 -14.90 16.50
C PHE A 121 -9.64 -16.14 16.41
N MET A 122 -9.29 -17.12 15.58
CA MET A 122 -10.06 -18.37 15.46
C MET A 122 -10.06 -19.16 16.78
N LYS A 123 -8.92 -19.23 17.46
CA LYS A 123 -8.83 -19.86 18.80
C LYS A 123 -9.70 -19.15 19.83
N GLN A 124 -9.75 -17.82 19.80
CA GLN A 124 -10.63 -17.03 20.68
C GLN A 124 -12.11 -17.26 20.38
N LEU A 125 -12.49 -17.31 19.10
CA LEU A 125 -13.86 -17.62 18.70
C LEU A 125 -14.29 -19.02 19.16
N PHE A 126 -13.41 -20.00 19.01
CA PHE A 126 -13.66 -21.36 19.49
C PHE A 126 -13.80 -21.40 21.03
N ALA A 127 -12.90 -20.75 21.76
CA ALA A 127 -12.98 -20.66 23.22
C ALA A 127 -14.27 -19.97 23.68
N PHE A 128 -14.71 -18.93 22.96
CA PHE A 128 -15.98 -18.25 23.21
C PHE A 128 -17.18 -19.18 23.00
N LEU A 129 -17.19 -19.97 21.94
CA LEU A 129 -18.25 -20.96 21.68
C LEU A 129 -18.33 -22.03 22.78
N VAL A 130 -17.18 -22.53 23.24
CA VAL A 130 -17.12 -23.49 24.36
C VAL A 130 -17.62 -22.85 25.65
N LEU A 131 -17.21 -21.61 25.94
CA LEU A 131 -17.67 -20.88 27.12
C LEU A 131 -19.19 -20.63 27.05
N GLN A 132 -19.71 -20.25 25.89
CA GLN A 132 -21.15 -20.08 25.67
C GLN A 132 -21.89 -21.39 25.95
N ALA A 133 -21.41 -22.52 25.45
CA ALA A 133 -22.01 -23.83 25.71
C ALA A 133 -21.96 -24.21 27.20
N ALA A 134 -20.84 -23.95 27.88
CA ALA A 134 -20.69 -24.22 29.30
C ALA A 134 -21.61 -23.34 30.17
N VAL A 135 -21.75 -22.06 29.83
CA VAL A 135 -22.68 -21.15 30.53
C VAL A 135 -24.13 -21.59 30.33
N LEU A 136 -24.52 -21.94 29.11
CA LEU A 136 -25.87 -22.44 28.86
C LEU A 136 -26.14 -23.76 29.60
N PHE A 137 -25.16 -24.66 29.65
CA PHE A 137 -25.25 -25.91 30.41
C PHE A 137 -25.41 -25.64 31.91
N ASP A 138 -24.55 -24.80 32.49
CA ASP A 138 -24.64 -24.44 33.90
C ASP A 138 -25.96 -23.75 34.25
N TRP A 139 -26.45 -22.87 33.37
CA TRP A 139 -27.77 -22.27 33.53
C TRP A 139 -28.89 -23.28 33.48
N THR A 140 -28.89 -24.23 32.54
CA THR A 140 -29.97 -25.23 32.42
C THR A 140 -30.00 -26.22 33.59
N TYR A 141 -28.85 -26.62 34.12
CA TYR A 141 -28.79 -27.73 35.10
C TYR A 141 -28.57 -27.29 36.54
N VAL A 142 -28.05 -26.09 36.80
CA VAL A 142 -27.65 -25.66 38.14
C VAL A 142 -28.49 -24.48 38.62
N HIS A 143 -28.68 -23.45 37.80
CA HIS A 143 -29.21 -22.15 38.25
C HIS A 143 -30.65 -21.83 37.84
N PHE A 144 -31.07 -22.20 36.63
CA PHE A 144 -32.36 -21.79 36.05
C PHE A 144 -33.13 -22.97 35.47
N ASP A 145 -34.46 -22.93 35.57
CA ASP A 145 -35.33 -23.88 34.87
C ASP A 145 -35.25 -23.71 33.35
N TRP A 146 -35.50 -24.81 32.63
CA TRP A 146 -35.49 -24.85 31.16
C TRP A 146 -36.37 -23.78 30.50
N ASN A 147 -37.50 -23.44 31.12
CA ASN A 147 -38.45 -22.44 30.61
C ASN A 147 -37.85 -21.03 30.46
N PHE A 148 -36.81 -20.70 31.24
CA PHE A 148 -36.11 -19.42 31.12
C PHE A 148 -34.99 -19.48 30.08
N VAL A 149 -34.28 -20.60 29.99
CA VAL A 149 -33.12 -20.76 29.10
C VAL A 149 -33.54 -20.94 27.64
N GLU A 150 -34.72 -21.51 27.38
CA GLU A 150 -35.29 -21.72 26.06
C GLU A 150 -35.34 -20.42 25.21
N PRO A 151 -36.03 -19.34 25.62
CA PRO A 151 -36.08 -18.10 24.83
C PRO A 151 -34.70 -17.43 24.67
N ILE A 152 -33.83 -17.53 25.67
CA ILE A 152 -32.49 -16.94 25.62
C ILE A 152 -31.62 -17.64 24.57
N THR A 153 -31.67 -18.97 24.52
CA THR A 153 -30.90 -19.74 23.55
C THR A 153 -31.32 -19.41 22.11
N TYR A 154 -32.62 -19.24 21.87
CA TYR A 154 -33.11 -18.75 20.59
C TYR A 154 -32.56 -17.36 20.27
N LEU A 155 -32.61 -16.41 21.21
CA LEU A 155 -32.05 -15.06 21.00
C LEU A 155 -30.56 -15.10 20.65
N VAL A 156 -29.77 -15.92 21.33
CA VAL A 156 -28.34 -16.08 21.04
C VAL A 156 -28.13 -16.67 19.64
N GLY A 157 -28.87 -17.72 19.27
CA GLY A 157 -28.80 -18.32 17.93
C GLY A 157 -29.21 -17.34 16.82
N TYR A 158 -30.28 -16.58 17.03
CA TYR A 158 -30.69 -15.52 16.11
C TYR A 158 -29.63 -14.41 16.04
N SER A 159 -29.05 -13.98 17.15
CA SER A 159 -28.03 -12.93 17.16
C SER A 159 -26.81 -13.29 16.30
N ALA A 160 -26.35 -14.55 16.34
CA ALA A 160 -25.27 -15.03 15.48
C ALA A 160 -25.65 -14.96 13.99
N THR A 161 -26.90 -15.32 13.67
CA THR A 161 -27.45 -15.21 12.30
C THR A 161 -27.49 -13.75 11.84
N TRP A 162 -27.98 -12.83 12.67
CA TRP A 162 -28.01 -11.40 12.35
C TRP A 162 -26.61 -10.83 12.12
N ILE A 163 -25.62 -11.21 12.93
CA ILE A 163 -24.22 -10.81 12.74
C ILE A 163 -23.66 -11.34 11.42
N ALA A 164 -23.95 -12.61 11.08
CA ALA A 164 -23.52 -13.20 9.82
C ALA A 164 -24.12 -12.47 8.61
N ILE A 165 -25.41 -12.10 8.67
CA ILE A 165 -26.07 -11.31 7.62
C ILE A 165 -25.47 -9.91 7.51
N ALA A 166 -25.25 -9.22 8.63
CA ALA A 166 -24.63 -7.90 8.65
C ALA A 166 -23.21 -7.93 8.05
N TRP A 167 -22.44 -8.97 8.38
CA TRP A 167 -21.12 -9.20 7.80
C TRP A 167 -21.17 -9.41 6.29
N TYR A 168 -22.06 -10.28 5.82
CA TYR A 168 -22.25 -10.53 4.39
C TYR A 168 -22.60 -9.24 3.63
N GLY A 169 -23.51 -8.44 4.18
CA GLY A 169 -23.90 -7.15 3.59
C GLY A 169 -22.75 -6.14 3.51
N ALA A 170 -21.90 -6.09 4.54
CA ALA A 170 -20.74 -5.21 4.58
C ALA A 170 -19.62 -5.65 3.63
N MET A 171 -19.40 -6.97 3.49
CA MET A 171 -18.22 -7.50 2.79
C MET A 171 -18.49 -7.82 1.31
N GLN A 172 -19.75 -7.99 0.87
CA GLN A 172 -20.13 -8.37 -0.50
C GLN A 172 -19.30 -9.54 -1.07
N GLN A 173 -18.74 -10.38 -0.19
CA GLN A 173 -17.80 -11.43 -0.51
C GLN A 173 -18.29 -12.71 0.15
N GLU A 174 -18.10 -13.83 -0.54
CA GLU A 174 -18.45 -15.15 -0.02
C GLU A 174 -17.73 -15.40 1.31
N PHE A 175 -18.46 -15.97 2.26
CA PHE A 175 -17.93 -16.39 3.56
C PHE A 175 -17.07 -17.64 3.37
N SER A 176 -15.86 -17.44 2.87
CA SER A 176 -14.83 -18.45 2.77
C SER A 176 -13.83 -18.24 3.90
N TYR A 177 -13.29 -19.34 4.43
CA TYR A 177 -12.27 -19.28 5.46
C TYR A 177 -11.06 -18.43 5.00
N GLU A 178 -10.64 -18.62 3.75
CA GLU A 178 -9.53 -17.88 3.14
C GLU A 178 -9.81 -16.38 3.00
N SER A 179 -11.04 -15.99 2.63
CA SER A 179 -11.39 -14.58 2.49
C SER A 179 -11.41 -13.87 3.84
N LEU A 180 -11.95 -14.52 4.88
CA LEU A 180 -11.96 -14.01 6.23
C LEU A 180 -10.54 -13.88 6.81
N HIS A 181 -9.70 -14.88 6.60
CA HIS A 181 -8.31 -14.87 7.07
C HIS A 181 -7.53 -13.69 6.46
N ARG A 182 -7.62 -13.50 5.14
CA ARG A 182 -6.99 -12.36 4.45
C ARG A 182 -7.54 -11.02 4.90
N PHE A 183 -8.85 -10.93 5.16
CA PHE A 183 -9.45 -9.71 5.67
C PHE A 183 -8.92 -9.34 7.05
N LEU A 184 -8.89 -10.29 8.00
CA LEU A 184 -8.33 -10.06 9.34
C LEU A 184 -6.86 -9.66 9.28
N GLN A 185 -6.08 -10.35 8.44
CA GLN A 185 -4.68 -10.02 8.22
C GLN A 185 -4.54 -8.58 7.70
N ASN A 186 -5.29 -8.20 6.67
CA ASN A 186 -5.23 -6.86 6.08
C ASN A 186 -5.65 -5.77 7.07
N ALA A 187 -6.74 -5.97 7.81
CA ALA A 187 -7.20 -5.04 8.84
C ALA A 187 -6.15 -4.84 9.95
N LYS A 188 -5.48 -5.93 10.36
CA LYS A 188 -4.40 -5.88 11.35
C LYS A 188 -3.16 -5.16 10.81
N ARG A 189 -2.76 -5.44 9.56
CA ARG A 189 -1.65 -4.76 8.88
C ARG A 189 -1.90 -3.26 8.79
N GLU A 190 -3.08 -2.84 8.34
CA GLU A 190 -3.42 -1.42 8.24
C GLU A 190 -3.35 -0.71 9.60
N ARG A 191 -3.82 -1.37 10.67
CA ARG A 191 -3.72 -0.83 12.03
C ARG A 191 -2.26 -0.73 12.50
N LEU A 192 -1.44 -1.72 12.21
CA LEU A 192 -0.01 -1.72 12.57
C LEU A 192 0.77 -0.66 11.80
N TYR A 193 0.49 -0.48 10.51
CA TYR A 193 1.12 0.56 9.70
C TYR A 193 0.76 1.97 10.19
N LYS A 194 -0.50 2.20 10.57
CA LYS A 194 -0.92 3.45 11.22
C LYS A 194 -0.22 3.67 12.56
N ALA A 195 -0.05 2.63 13.36
CA ALA A 195 0.59 2.73 14.68
C ALA A 195 2.10 3.04 14.58
N HIS A 196 2.79 2.44 13.61
CA HIS A 196 4.23 2.68 13.39
C HIS A 196 4.52 3.90 12.50
N GLN A 197 3.49 4.66 12.10
CA GLN A 197 3.60 5.76 11.13
C GLN A 197 4.39 5.36 9.88
N PHE A 198 4.22 4.10 9.45
CA PHE A 198 4.93 3.58 8.28
C PHE A 198 4.31 4.20 7.03
N ASP A 199 5.04 5.14 6.42
CA ASP A 199 4.64 5.70 5.14
C ASP A 199 4.92 4.70 4.02
N GLN A 200 3.87 3.97 3.65
CA GLN A 200 3.92 3.02 2.56
C GLN A 200 4.24 3.68 1.22
N GLN A 201 3.82 4.94 1.00
CA GLN A 201 4.15 5.67 -0.23
C GLN A 201 5.64 6.00 -0.29
N ALA A 202 6.22 6.46 0.81
CA ALA A 202 7.66 6.73 0.88
C ALA A 202 8.49 5.45 0.67
N TYR A 203 8.07 4.33 1.22
CA TYR A 203 8.72 3.04 1.01
C TYR A 203 8.69 2.61 -0.46
N GLU A 204 7.53 2.69 -1.10
CA GLU A 204 7.37 2.33 -2.51
C GLU A 204 8.17 3.26 -3.43
N ALA A 205 8.18 4.57 -3.15
CA ALA A 205 8.99 5.54 -3.87
C ALA A 205 10.49 5.24 -3.75
N LEU A 206 10.98 4.98 -2.53
CA LEU A 206 12.38 4.63 -2.27
C LEU A 206 12.79 3.34 -2.99
N ARG A 207 11.92 2.33 -2.98
CA ARG A 207 12.14 1.06 -3.68
C ARG A 207 12.24 1.26 -5.20
N VAL A 208 11.39 2.11 -5.77
CA VAL A 208 11.44 2.45 -7.21
C VAL A 208 12.72 3.23 -7.54
N GLU A 209 13.13 4.18 -6.70
CA GLU A 209 14.38 4.91 -6.86
C GLU A 209 15.59 3.97 -6.86
N VAL A 210 15.67 3.05 -5.89
CA VAL A 210 16.74 2.05 -5.80
C VAL A 210 16.77 1.18 -7.06
N ALA A 211 15.62 0.67 -7.50
CA ALA A 211 15.53 -0.16 -8.70
C ALA A 211 15.97 0.59 -9.97
N LYS A 212 15.67 1.90 -10.05
CA LYS A 212 16.12 2.76 -11.16
C LYS A 212 17.63 2.97 -11.11
N LEU A 213 18.19 3.28 -9.94
CA LEU A 213 19.62 3.51 -9.75
C LEU A 213 20.44 2.25 -10.06
N ASP A 214 19.96 1.10 -9.61
CA ASP A 214 20.60 -0.20 -9.83
C ASP A 214 20.59 -0.61 -11.32
N ARG A 215 19.53 -0.30 -12.07
CA ARG A 215 19.50 -0.47 -13.53
C ARG A 215 20.54 0.41 -14.24
N VAL A 216 20.70 1.66 -13.80
CA VAL A 216 21.69 2.59 -14.37
C VAL A 216 23.11 2.09 -14.10
N VAL A 217 23.41 1.65 -12.88
CA VAL A 217 24.73 1.09 -12.54
C VAL A 217 25.04 -0.13 -13.41
N ARG A 218 24.12 -1.09 -13.52
CA ARG A 218 24.31 -2.28 -14.35
C ARG A 218 24.47 -1.96 -15.85
N GLY A 219 23.71 -1.00 -16.37
CA GLY A 219 23.84 -0.55 -17.76
C GLY A 219 25.20 0.08 -18.06
N LEU A 220 25.81 0.74 -17.07
CA LEU A 220 27.13 1.39 -17.19
C LEU A 220 28.32 0.45 -16.94
N GLU A 221 28.09 -0.74 -16.38
CA GLU A 221 29.11 -1.79 -16.22
C GLU A 221 29.26 -2.65 -17.48
N GLY A 222 28.25 -2.65 -18.36
CA GLY A 222 28.28 -3.35 -19.64
C GLY A 222 28.90 -2.59 -20.82
N VAL A 223 29.38 -1.35 -20.61
CA VAL A 223 29.98 -0.44 -21.62
C VAL A 223 31.43 -0.12 -21.26
#